data_AF-X1R4I8-F1
#
_entry.id   AF-X1R4I8-F1
#
_cell.length_a   1.000
_cell.length_b   1.000
_cell.length_c   1.000
_cell.angle_alpha   90.00
_cell.angle_beta   90.00
_cell.angle_gamma   90.00
#
_symmetry.space_group_name_H-M   'P 1'
#
loop_
_entity.id
_entity.type
_entity.pdbx_description
1 polymer ?
#
loop_
_entity_poly.entity_id
_entity_poly.type
_entity_poly.pdbx_seq_one_letter_code
_entity_poly.pdbx_strand_id
1 'polypeptide(L)'
;MNSKTGKIKKTFSFINSILLIIIILFTPLAYYIFNPGYYETLYEDNGVFSILNRNDVMNVTEEIFKFFTGRTTTLQTIQVRYSDESFSGSSNNNMAASFRPEEISHLNDVRKLLLRIFILYCGSIILFVIMTFLLIEKNIKNFIRNLGAIFTISSSFMLLFIIILYFLGQNFPVLFDNFHGLFFPQGNYIFPPG
;
A
#
# COMPACT_ATOMS: atom_id res chain seq x y z
N MET A 1 -28.08 -3.24 33.59
CA MET A 1 -26.69 -3.34 33.08
C MET A 1 -25.84 -2.38 33.91
N ASN A 2 -24.78 -2.85 34.55
CA ASN A 2 -24.00 -2.00 35.46
C ASN A 2 -23.32 -0.87 34.65
N SER A 3 -23.38 0.38 35.14
CA SER A 3 -22.94 1.60 34.41
C SER A 3 -21.49 1.49 33.88
N LYS A 4 -20.62 0.83 34.66
CA LYS A 4 -19.22 0.58 34.27
C LYS A 4 -19.08 -0.36 33.07
N THR A 5 -19.85 -1.45 33.01
CA THR A 5 -19.81 -2.43 31.90
C THR A 5 -20.27 -1.81 30.58
N GLY A 6 -21.25 -0.89 30.63
CA GLY A 6 -21.71 -0.17 29.45
C GLY A 6 -20.65 0.79 28.88
N LYS A 7 -19.88 1.47 29.74
CA LYS A 7 -18.78 2.36 29.31
C LYS A 7 -17.66 1.59 28.62
N ILE A 8 -17.23 0.47 29.21
CA ILE A 8 -16.16 -0.38 28.64
C ILE A 8 -16.53 -0.84 27.22
N LYS A 9 -17.77 -1.25 27.00
CA LYS A 9 -18.22 -1.72 25.68
C LYS A 9 -18.27 -0.62 24.64
N LYS A 10 -18.67 0.60 25.01
CA LYS A 10 -18.57 1.76 24.11
C LYS A 10 -17.12 2.04 23.72
N THR A 11 -16.19 1.96 24.67
CA THR A 11 -14.75 2.11 24.40
C THR A 11 -14.26 1.03 23.44
N PHE A 12 -14.62 -0.23 23.66
CA PHE A 12 -14.26 -1.33 22.75
C PHE A 12 -14.84 -1.13 21.35
N SER A 13 -16.11 -0.76 21.23
CA SER A 13 -16.71 -0.44 19.92
C SER A 13 -15.98 0.70 19.22
N PHE A 14 -15.61 1.77 19.93
CA PHE A 14 -14.87 2.88 19.34
C PHE A 14 -13.47 2.48 18.86
N ILE A 15 -12.71 1.73 19.68
CA ILE A 15 -11.41 1.19 19.26
C ILE A 15 -11.59 0.29 18.03
N ASN A 16 -12.61 -0.57 18.02
CA ASN A 16 -12.88 -1.48 16.92
C ASN A 16 -13.24 -0.74 15.62
N SER A 17 -13.91 0.41 15.70
CA SER A 17 -14.12 1.29 14.54
C SER A 17 -12.81 1.82 13.96
N ILE A 18 -11.86 2.22 14.79
CA ILE A 18 -10.54 2.69 14.33
C ILE A 18 -9.78 1.55 13.64
N LEU A 19 -9.79 0.36 14.22
CA LEU A 19 -9.17 -0.82 13.61
C LEU A 19 -9.81 -1.13 12.26
N LEU A 20 -11.14 -1.07 12.16
CA LEU A 20 -11.84 -1.30 10.91
C LEU A 20 -11.52 -0.24 9.84
N ILE A 21 -11.33 1.02 10.23
CA ILE A 21 -10.84 2.07 9.31
C ILE A 21 -9.48 1.70 8.73
N ILE A 22 -8.53 1.28 9.59
CA ILE A 22 -7.19 0.86 9.16
C ILE A 22 -7.27 -0.35 8.21
N ILE A 23 -8.12 -1.33 8.54
CA ILE A 23 -8.34 -2.51 7.70
C ILE A 23 -8.87 -2.08 6.33
N ILE A 24 -9.97 -1.32 6.28
CA ILE A 24 -10.55 -0.88 5.00
C ILE A 24 -9.53 -0.08 4.18
N LEU A 25 -8.72 0.77 4.82
CA LEU A 25 -7.73 1.60 4.13
C LEU A 25 -6.63 0.78 3.47
N PHE A 26 -6.11 -0.25 4.16
CA PHE A 26 -4.97 -1.02 3.67
C PHE A 26 -5.34 -2.33 2.95
N THR A 27 -6.60 -2.77 2.98
CA THR A 27 -7.05 -3.95 2.22
C THR A 27 -6.76 -3.84 0.72
N PRO A 28 -7.07 -2.74 0.00
CA PRO A 28 -6.75 -2.63 -1.42
C PRO A 28 -5.25 -2.73 -1.68
N LEU A 29 -4.44 -2.05 -0.86
CA LEU A 29 -2.98 -2.13 -0.95
C LEU A 29 -2.50 -3.58 -0.81
N ALA A 30 -2.96 -4.29 0.22
CA ALA A 30 -2.61 -5.69 0.47
C ALA A 30 -3.02 -6.62 -0.67
N TYR A 31 -4.12 -6.32 -1.35
CA TYR A 31 -4.64 -7.12 -2.46
C TYR A 31 -3.87 -6.90 -3.78
N TYR A 32 -3.53 -5.66 -4.11
CA TYR A 32 -2.96 -5.31 -5.42
C TYR A 32 -1.43 -5.31 -5.45
N ILE A 33 -0.75 -4.95 -4.36
CA ILE A 33 0.69 -4.63 -4.42
C ILE A 33 1.59 -5.81 -4.85
N PHE A 34 1.16 -7.05 -4.60
CA PHE A 34 1.89 -8.27 -4.98
C PHE A 34 1.13 -9.13 -6.00
N ASN A 35 0.19 -8.53 -6.75
CA ASN A 35 -0.59 -9.25 -7.75
C ASN A 35 0.08 -9.12 -9.13
N PRO A 36 0.78 -10.14 -9.64
CA PRO A 36 1.48 -10.03 -10.92
C PRO A 36 0.53 -9.76 -12.09
N GLY A 37 -0.69 -10.32 -12.08
CA GLY A 37 -1.67 -10.08 -13.13
C GLY A 37 -2.15 -8.63 -13.18
N TYR A 38 -2.26 -7.96 -12.04
CA TYR A 38 -2.57 -6.53 -11.99
C TYR A 38 -1.48 -5.70 -12.71
N TYR A 39 -0.21 -5.98 -12.44
CA TYR A 39 0.89 -5.24 -13.09
C TYR A 39 1.04 -5.62 -14.56
N GLU A 40 0.81 -6.87 -14.95
CA GLU A 40 0.83 -7.27 -16.35
C GLU A 40 -0.22 -6.48 -17.17
N THR A 41 -1.46 -6.40 -16.68
CA THR A 41 -2.50 -5.58 -17.32
C THR A 41 -2.10 -4.10 -17.32
N LEU A 42 -1.59 -3.57 -16.21
CA LEU A 42 -1.16 -2.18 -16.13
C LEU A 42 -0.03 -1.86 -17.13
N TYR A 43 0.93 -2.76 -17.29
CA TYR A 43 2.03 -2.61 -18.25
C TYR A 43 1.54 -2.69 -19.70
N GLU A 44 0.59 -3.57 -19.99
CA GLU A 44 -0.06 -3.65 -21.32
C GLU A 44 -0.78 -2.34 -21.65
N ASP A 45 -1.65 -1.87 -20.75
CA ASP A 45 -2.49 -0.69 -20.94
C ASP A 45 -1.66 0.59 -21.13
N ASN A 46 -0.45 0.63 -20.56
CA ASN A 46 0.49 1.74 -20.68
C ASN A 46 1.56 1.53 -21.77
N GLY A 47 1.42 0.50 -22.61
CA GLY A 47 2.30 0.25 -23.75
C GLY A 47 3.74 -0.13 -23.37
N VAL A 48 4.00 -0.55 -22.13
CA VAL A 48 5.34 -0.88 -21.63
C VAL A 48 5.97 -2.01 -22.45
N PHE A 49 5.18 -3.04 -22.79
CA PHE A 49 5.67 -4.19 -23.56
C PHE A 49 5.92 -3.89 -25.05
N SER A 50 5.48 -2.72 -25.54
CA SER A 50 5.87 -2.26 -26.88
C SER A 50 7.31 -1.77 -26.93
N ILE A 51 7.87 -1.36 -25.78
CA ILE A 51 9.22 -0.78 -25.66
C ILE A 51 10.18 -1.76 -24.99
N LEU A 52 9.71 -2.47 -23.96
CA LEU A 52 10.52 -3.33 -23.11
C LEU A 52 10.13 -4.79 -23.27
N ASN A 53 11.11 -5.69 -23.12
CA ASN A 53 10.85 -7.12 -23.18
C ASN A 53 9.90 -7.55 -22.05
N ARG A 54 8.76 -8.15 -22.41
CA ARG A 54 7.73 -8.59 -21.46
C ARG A 54 8.29 -9.49 -20.35
N ASN A 55 9.06 -10.51 -20.72
CA ASN A 55 9.55 -11.49 -19.76
C ASN A 55 10.52 -10.84 -18.76
N ASP A 56 11.41 -9.97 -19.24
CA ASP A 56 12.33 -9.25 -18.37
C ASP A 56 11.57 -8.35 -17.38
N VAL A 57 10.60 -7.55 -17.87
CA VAL A 57 9.77 -6.67 -17.01
C VAL A 57 9.02 -7.46 -15.95
N MET A 58 8.43 -8.59 -16.32
CA MET A 58 7.68 -9.43 -15.38
C MET A 58 8.60 -10.14 -14.37
N ASN A 59 9.76 -10.64 -14.81
CA ASN A 59 10.77 -11.22 -13.92
C ASN A 59 11.26 -10.19 -12.89
N VAL A 60 11.53 -8.97 -13.35
CA VAL A 60 11.96 -7.85 -12.50
C VAL A 60 10.89 -7.49 -11.47
N THR A 61 9.62 -7.44 -11.90
CA THR A 61 8.49 -7.20 -11.00
C THR A 61 8.40 -8.29 -9.92
N GLU A 62 8.60 -9.56 -10.29
CA GLU A 62 8.61 -10.67 -9.34
C GLU A 62 9.78 -10.58 -8.34
N GLU A 63 10.97 -10.20 -8.79
CA GLU A 63 12.14 -9.99 -7.92
C GLU A 63 11.90 -8.84 -6.93
N ILE A 64 11.26 -7.75 -7.36
CA ILE A 64 10.84 -6.66 -6.47
C ILE A 64 9.82 -7.18 -5.43
N PHE A 65 8.87 -8.03 -5.81
CA PHE A 65 7.93 -8.62 -4.85
C PHE A 65 8.63 -9.51 -3.83
N LYS A 66 9.56 -10.37 -4.28
CA LYS A 66 10.38 -11.21 -3.39
C LYS A 66 11.19 -10.35 -2.42
N PHE A 67 11.74 -9.24 -2.89
CA PHE A 67 12.48 -8.31 -2.06
C PHE A 67 11.58 -7.64 -1.01
N PHE A 68 10.42 -7.11 -1.39
CA PHE A 68 9.48 -6.47 -0.46
C PHE A 68 8.84 -7.44 0.55
N THR A 69 8.60 -8.69 0.15
CA THR A 69 8.11 -9.75 1.04
C THR A 69 9.21 -10.37 1.92
N GLY A 70 10.47 -9.98 1.71
CA GLY A 70 11.61 -10.47 2.46
C GLY A 70 12.07 -11.87 2.09
N ARG A 71 11.58 -12.44 0.99
CA ARG A 71 12.08 -13.70 0.40
C ARG A 71 13.49 -13.56 -0.18
N THR A 72 13.85 -12.34 -0.58
CA THR A 72 15.22 -11.98 -0.98
C THR A 72 15.69 -10.77 -0.17
N THR A 73 16.95 -10.76 0.25
CA THR A 73 17.56 -9.67 1.04
C THR A 73 18.32 -8.65 0.18
N THR A 74 18.70 -9.04 -1.04
CA THR A 74 19.42 -8.20 -1.99
C THR A 74 18.73 -8.20 -3.35
N LEU A 75 18.59 -7.03 -3.95
CA LEU A 75 18.23 -6.92 -5.36
C LEU A 75 19.52 -7.14 -6.16
N GLN A 76 19.55 -8.17 -7.00
CA GLN A 76 20.63 -8.32 -7.99
C GLN A 76 20.51 -7.20 -9.03
N THR A 77 21.53 -7.01 -9.86
CA THR A 77 21.48 -6.04 -10.95
C THR A 77 20.29 -6.33 -11.84
N ILE A 78 19.30 -5.45 -11.78
CA ILE A 78 18.09 -5.54 -12.58
C ILE A 78 18.44 -5.03 -13.97
N GLN A 79 18.22 -5.87 -14.99
CA GLN A 79 18.48 -5.54 -16.38
C GLN A 79 17.22 -5.85 -17.18
N VAL A 80 16.70 -4.84 -17.87
CA VAL A 80 15.55 -5.00 -18.77
C VAL A 80 16.02 -4.69 -20.18
N ARG A 81 15.71 -5.58 -21.13
CA ARG A 81 16.02 -5.38 -22.54
C ARG A 81 14.91 -4.65 -23.28
N TYR A 82 15.25 -4.05 -24.42
CA TYR A 82 14.24 -3.60 -25.38
C TYR A 82 13.42 -4.78 -25.91
N SER A 83 12.17 -4.50 -26.30
CA SER A 83 11.29 -5.46 -26.98
C SER A 83 11.82 -5.82 -28.37
N ASP A 84 12.37 -4.83 -29.08
CA ASP A 84 13.00 -4.98 -30.39
C ASP A 84 14.50 -5.23 -30.26
N GLU A 85 14.95 -6.42 -30.68
CA GLU A 85 16.36 -6.80 -30.62
C GLU A 85 17.25 -6.02 -31.59
N SER A 86 16.66 -5.31 -32.56
CA SER A 86 17.38 -4.45 -33.52
C SER A 86 17.78 -3.08 -32.94
N PHE A 87 17.30 -2.74 -31.74
CA PHE A 87 17.60 -1.48 -31.05
C PHE A 87 18.98 -1.47 -30.34
N SER A 88 19.87 -2.44 -30.64
CA SER A 88 21.28 -2.46 -30.20
C SER A 88 22.08 -1.32 -30.86
N GLY A 89 21.87 -0.09 -30.40
CA GLY A 89 22.77 1.00 -30.75
C GLY A 89 24.17 0.74 -30.18
N SER A 90 25.19 0.67 -31.06
CA SER A 90 26.67 0.73 -30.90
C SER A 90 27.40 0.06 -29.71
N SER A 91 26.72 -0.41 -28.68
CA SER A 91 27.23 -1.28 -27.61
C SER A 91 26.51 -2.62 -27.73
N ASN A 92 27.23 -3.72 -27.65
CA ASN A 92 26.75 -5.10 -27.84
C ASN A 92 25.78 -5.60 -26.74
N ASN A 93 24.88 -4.74 -26.26
CA ASN A 93 24.00 -5.03 -25.14
C ASN A 93 22.68 -4.28 -25.36
N ASN A 94 21.62 -5.05 -25.70
CA ASN A 94 20.22 -4.61 -25.88
C ASN A 94 19.56 -4.12 -24.57
N MET A 95 20.30 -3.47 -23.68
CA MET A 95 19.86 -3.11 -22.33
C MET A 95 19.18 -1.73 -22.33
N ALA A 96 17.94 -1.69 -21.88
CA ALA A 96 17.09 -0.49 -21.83
C ALA A 96 17.10 0.20 -20.46
N ALA A 97 17.12 -0.58 -19.37
CA ALA A 97 17.05 -0.02 -18.02
C ALA A 97 17.85 -0.88 -17.01
N SER A 98 18.45 -0.20 -16.04
CA SER A 98 19.05 -0.81 -14.84
C SER A 98 18.94 0.14 -13.65
N PHE A 99 18.74 -0.42 -12.45
CA PHE A 99 18.65 0.39 -11.23
C PHE A 99 20.02 0.87 -10.78
N ARG A 100 20.11 2.16 -10.45
CA ARG A 100 21.26 2.80 -9.84
C ARG A 100 21.35 2.45 -8.35
N PRO A 101 22.53 2.54 -7.72
CA PRO A 101 22.69 2.27 -6.29
C PRO A 101 21.75 3.09 -5.40
N GLU A 102 21.47 4.34 -5.78
CA GLU A 102 20.56 5.22 -5.04
C GLU A 102 19.11 4.74 -5.12
N GLU A 103 18.67 4.23 -6.28
CA GLU A 103 17.33 3.67 -6.47
C GLU A 103 17.15 2.38 -5.66
N ILE A 104 18.19 1.54 -5.58
CA ILE A 104 18.20 0.34 -4.73
C ILE A 104 18.12 0.73 -3.24
N SER A 105 18.83 1.79 -2.83
CA SER A 105 18.74 2.32 -1.47
C SER A 105 17.31 2.80 -1.16
N HIS A 106 16.69 3.53 -2.08
CA HIS A 106 15.31 3.97 -1.93
C HIS A 106 14.31 2.79 -1.81
N LEU A 107 14.49 1.74 -2.61
CA LEU A 107 13.68 0.51 -2.50
C LEU A 107 13.80 -0.15 -1.13
N ASN A 108 14.97 -0.09 -0.47
CA ASN A 108 15.12 -0.59 0.91
C ASN A 108 14.25 0.19 1.91
N ASP A 109 14.11 1.50 1.74
CA ASP A 109 13.26 2.31 2.62
C ASP A 109 11.78 2.04 2.38
N VAL A 110 11.37 1.89 1.10
CA VAL A 110 10.03 1.46 0.73
C VAL A 110 9.72 0.08 1.33
N ARG A 111 10.66 -0.88 1.28
CA ARG A 111 10.50 -2.19 1.92
C ARG A 111 10.22 -2.07 3.42
N LYS A 112 11.00 -1.28 4.16
CA LYS A 112 10.79 -1.09 5.61
C LYS A 112 9.41 -0.49 5.88
N LEU A 113 8.99 0.49 5.07
CA LEU A 113 7.67 1.11 5.19
C LEU A 113 6.55 0.10 4.94
N LEU A 114 6.62 -0.66 3.84
CA LEU A 114 5.63 -1.69 3.51
C LEU A 114 5.51 -2.74 4.62
N LEU A 115 6.63 -3.25 5.14
CA LEU A 115 6.61 -4.21 6.25
C LEU A 115 5.91 -3.64 7.49
N ARG A 116 6.18 -2.38 7.85
CA ARG A 116 5.51 -1.71 8.98
C ARG A 116 4.00 -1.56 8.74
N ILE A 117 3.60 -1.19 7.52
CA ILE A 117 2.19 -1.10 7.13
C ILE A 117 1.52 -2.46 7.23
N PHE A 118 2.16 -3.53 6.76
CA PHE A 118 1.60 -4.89 6.83
C PHE A 118 1.51 -5.41 8.26
N ILE A 119 2.49 -5.13 9.12
CA ILE A 119 2.41 -5.46 10.55
C ILE A 119 1.23 -4.74 11.19
N LEU A 120 1.05 -3.44 10.91
CA LEU A 120 -0.10 -2.67 11.40
C LEU A 120 -1.43 -3.24 10.89
N TYR A 121 -1.52 -3.58 9.60
CA TYR A 121 -2.71 -4.14 8.98
C TYR A 121 -3.09 -5.51 9.58
N CYS A 122 -2.16 -6.46 9.59
CA CYS A 122 -2.38 -7.79 10.16
C CYS A 122 -2.69 -7.71 11.67
N GLY A 123 -1.96 -6.87 12.41
CA GLY A 123 -2.22 -6.62 13.82
C GLY A 123 -3.62 -6.03 14.06
N SER A 124 -4.08 -5.14 13.18
CA SER A 124 -5.42 -4.55 13.24
C SER A 124 -6.51 -5.58 13.00
N ILE A 125 -6.33 -6.50 12.04
CA ILE A 125 -7.28 -7.61 11.80
C ILE A 125 -7.40 -8.50 13.05
N ILE A 126 -6.26 -8.95 13.59
CA ILE A 126 -6.25 -9.83 14.77
C ILE A 126 -6.94 -9.15 15.95
N LEU A 127 -6.57 -7.89 16.23
CA LEU A 127 -7.15 -7.12 17.33
C LEU A 127 -8.64 -6.84 17.10
N PHE A 128 -9.06 -6.60 15.86
CA PHE A 128 -10.46 -6.40 15.50
C PHE A 128 -11.30 -7.64 15.79
N VAL A 129 -10.81 -8.83 15.43
CA VAL A 129 -11.49 -10.11 15.72
C VAL A 129 -11.59 -10.34 17.23
N ILE A 130 -10.50 -10.13 17.97
CA ILE A 130 -10.48 -10.28 19.44
C ILE A 130 -11.48 -9.32 20.10
N MET A 131 -11.45 -8.04 19.73
CA MET A 131 -12.34 -7.02 20.30
C MET A 131 -13.81 -7.30 19.95
N THR A 132 -14.08 -7.76 18.73
CA THR A 132 -15.43 -8.17 18.31
C THR A 132 -15.92 -9.36 19.14
N PHE A 133 -15.06 -10.34 19.40
CA PHE A 133 -15.39 -11.48 20.26
C PHE A 133 -15.70 -11.04 21.71
N LEU A 134 -14.93 -10.09 22.26
CA LEU A 134 -15.17 -9.54 23.61
C LEU A 134 -16.49 -8.73 23.71
N LEU A 135 -17.05 -8.30 22.59
CA LEU A 135 -18.34 -7.60 22.53
C LEU A 135 -19.54 -8.55 22.51
N ILE A 136 -19.34 -9.87 22.35
CA ILE A 136 -20.43 -10.85 22.34
C ILE A 136 -21.22 -10.79 23.65
N GLU A 137 -22.55 -10.76 23.52
CA GLU A 137 -23.48 -10.72 24.64
C GLU A 137 -24.61 -11.72 24.46
N LYS A 138 -25.15 -12.22 25.57
CA LYS A 138 -26.40 -13.01 25.58
C LYS A 138 -27.58 -12.24 24.95
N ASN A 139 -27.60 -10.91 25.10
CA ASN A 139 -28.63 -10.07 24.48
C ASN A 139 -28.20 -9.70 23.05
N ILE A 140 -28.78 -10.39 22.07
CA ILE A 140 -28.48 -10.19 20.66
C ILE A 140 -28.75 -8.76 20.18
N LYS A 141 -29.76 -8.06 20.72
CA LYS A 141 -30.08 -6.68 20.31
C LYS A 141 -28.95 -5.72 20.67
N ASN A 142 -28.36 -5.88 21.85
CA ASN A 142 -27.23 -5.06 22.27
C ASN A 142 -25.98 -5.37 21.44
N PHE A 143 -25.72 -6.65 21.16
CA PHE A 143 -24.60 -7.05 20.31
C PHE A 143 -24.72 -6.45 18.90
N ILE A 144 -25.87 -6.61 18.25
CA ILE A 144 -26.14 -6.02 16.92
C ILE A 144 -26.00 -4.50 16.95
N ARG A 145 -26.49 -3.83 18.01
CA ARG A 145 -26.36 -2.37 18.13
C ARG A 145 -24.89 -1.93 18.20
N ASN A 146 -24.07 -2.63 19.00
CA ASN A 146 -22.64 -2.32 19.13
C ASN A 146 -21.90 -2.60 17.81
N LEU A 147 -22.23 -3.70 17.13
CA LEU A 147 -21.66 -4.05 15.83
C LEU A 147 -22.06 -3.03 14.76
N GLY A 148 -23.33 -2.64 14.71
CA GLY A 148 -23.83 -1.60 13.81
C GLY A 148 -23.13 -0.27 14.03
N ALA A 149 -22.90 0.13 15.29
CA ALA A 149 -22.12 1.33 15.59
C ALA A 149 -20.69 1.26 15.03
N ILE A 150 -20.04 0.10 15.09
CA ILE A 150 -18.68 -0.09 14.56
C ILE A 150 -18.66 0.23 13.06
N PHE A 151 -19.52 -0.44 12.29
CA PHE A 151 -19.63 -0.27 10.83
C PHE A 151 -20.07 1.14 10.45
N THR A 152 -21.07 1.71 11.12
CA THR A 152 -21.55 3.07 10.81
C THR A 152 -20.45 4.10 11.02
N ILE A 153 -19.71 4.04 12.14
CA ILE A 153 -18.61 4.99 12.41
C ILE A 153 -17.50 4.82 11.37
N SER A 154 -17.04 3.59 11.11
CA SER A 154 -15.96 3.35 10.16
C SER A 154 -16.33 3.76 8.74
N SER A 155 -17.53 3.40 8.27
CA SER A 155 -17.99 3.73 6.92
C SER A 155 -18.24 5.23 6.75
N SER A 156 -18.79 5.91 7.76
CA SER A 156 -18.98 7.37 7.72
C SER A 156 -17.64 8.09 7.64
N PHE A 157 -16.64 7.65 8.42
CA PHE A 157 -15.29 8.19 8.35
C PHE A 157 -14.66 7.95 6.97
N MET A 158 -14.73 6.73 6.44
CA MET A 158 -14.15 6.41 5.14
C MET A 158 -14.83 7.18 3.99
N LEU A 159 -16.14 7.38 4.05
CA LEU A 159 -16.85 8.20 3.09
C LEU A 159 -16.36 9.67 3.14
N LEU A 160 -16.26 10.24 4.35
CA LEU A 160 -15.71 11.58 4.53
C LEU A 160 -14.28 11.69 3.98
N PHE A 161 -13.44 10.70 4.28
CA PHE A 161 -12.06 10.62 3.80
C PHE A 161 -11.99 10.58 2.27
N ILE A 162 -12.81 9.76 1.62
CA ILE A 162 -12.89 9.69 0.15
C ILE A 162 -13.37 11.01 -0.45
N ILE A 163 -14.37 11.68 0.16
CA ILE A 163 -14.83 13.00 -0.29
C ILE A 163 -13.69 14.03 -0.21
N ILE A 164 -12.93 14.03 0.89
CA ILE A 164 -11.76 14.92 1.04
C ILE A 164 -10.73 14.63 -0.06
N LEU A 165 -10.38 13.35 -0.27
CA LEU A 165 -9.44 12.96 -1.33
C LEU A 165 -9.93 13.35 -2.73
N TYR A 166 -11.23 13.26 -3.00
CA TYR A 166 -11.80 13.68 -4.27
C TYR A 166 -11.58 15.18 -4.52
N PHE A 167 -11.84 16.03 -3.51
CA PHE A 167 -11.61 17.47 -3.64
C PHE A 167 -10.13 17.83 -3.73
N LEU A 168 -9.27 17.17 -2.94
CA LEU A 168 -7.82 17.37 -3.01
C LEU A 168 -7.24 16.89 -4.35
N GLY A 169 -7.82 15.83 -4.94
CA GLY A 169 -7.39 15.24 -6.19
C GLY A 169 -7.70 16.08 -7.44
N GLN A 170 -8.62 17.04 -7.37
CA GLN A 170 -8.95 17.92 -8.51
C GLN A 170 -7.76 18.73 -9.01
N ASN A 171 -6.80 19.01 -8.13
CA ASN A 171 -5.54 19.66 -8.50
C ASN A 171 -4.35 18.87 -7.97
N PHE A 172 -4.34 17.56 -8.29
CA PHE A 172 -3.27 16.66 -7.90
C PHE A 172 -1.86 17.20 -8.19
N PRO A 173 -1.55 17.83 -9.35
CA PRO A 173 -0.21 18.34 -9.61
C PRO A 173 0.25 19.35 -8.56
N VAL A 174 -0.59 20.33 -8.23
CA VAL A 174 -0.26 21.35 -7.22
C VAL A 174 -0.12 20.74 -5.83
N LEU A 175 -0.98 19.78 -5.47
CA LEU A 175 -0.90 19.10 -4.18
C LEU A 175 0.36 18.24 -4.08
N PHE A 176 0.68 17.51 -5.15
CA PHE A 176 1.85 16.66 -5.27
C PHE A 176 3.14 17.49 -5.15
N ASP A 177 3.25 18.59 -5.88
CA ASP A 177 4.43 19.46 -5.85
C ASP A 177 4.62 20.10 -4.48
N ASN A 178 3.56 20.62 -3.86
CA ASN A 178 3.63 21.22 -2.53
C ASN A 178 3.99 20.20 -1.44
N PHE A 179 3.42 18.99 -1.50
CA PHE A 179 3.76 17.92 -0.57
C PHE A 179 5.24 17.53 -0.69
N HIS A 180 5.72 17.34 -1.93
CA HIS A 180 7.12 16.99 -2.15
C HIS A 180 8.06 18.14 -1.80
N GLY A 181 7.66 19.40 -1.98
CA GLY A 181 8.43 20.55 -1.52
C GLY A 181 8.68 20.58 -0.01
N LEU A 182 7.79 20.00 0.81
CA LEU A 182 7.97 19.92 2.26
C LEU A 182 9.04 18.90 2.67
N PHE A 183 9.17 17.79 1.95
CA PHE A 183 10.08 16.68 2.30
C PHE A 183 11.35 16.64 1.43
N PHE A 184 11.30 17.25 0.26
CA PHE A 184 12.34 17.26 -0.77
C PHE A 184 12.53 18.68 -1.33
N PRO A 185 12.90 19.67 -0.50
CA PRO A 185 13.08 21.06 -0.94
C PRO A 185 14.13 21.21 -2.06
N GLN A 186 15.06 20.27 -2.16
CA GLN A 186 16.05 20.15 -3.23
C GLN A 186 15.49 19.70 -4.59
N GLY A 187 14.21 19.31 -4.67
CA GLY A 187 13.51 18.96 -5.92
C GLY A 187 13.88 17.62 -6.55
N ASN A 188 14.81 16.86 -5.96
CA ASN A 188 15.31 15.60 -6.53
C ASN A 188 14.67 14.33 -5.93
N TYR A 189 13.54 14.45 -5.21
CA TYR A 189 12.78 13.33 -4.60
C TYR A 189 13.62 12.35 -3.73
N ILE A 190 14.85 12.71 -3.37
CA ILE A 190 15.76 11.93 -2.54
C ILE A 190 15.65 12.44 -1.11
N PHE A 191 15.40 11.55 -0.13
CA PHE A 191 15.39 11.98 1.26
C PHE A 191 16.75 12.56 1.64
N PRO A 192 16.80 13.71 2.35
CA PRO A 192 18.08 14.27 2.77
C PRO A 192 18.85 13.23 3.61
N PRO A 193 20.19 13.14 3.43
CA PRO A 193 21.00 12.24 4.24
C PRO A 193 20.82 12.62 5.72
N GLY A 194 20.37 11.65 6.51
CA GLY A 194 20.26 11.76 7.97
C GLY A 194 21.55 11.37 8.66
#